data_AF-A0A099LPF0-F1
#
_entry.id   AF-A0A099LPF0-F1
#
_cell.length_a   1.000
_cell.length_b   1.000
_cell.length_c   1.000
_cell.angle_alpha   90.00
_cell.angle_beta   90.00
_cell.angle_gamma   90.00
#
_symmetry.space_group_name_H-M   'P 1'
#
loop_
_entity.id
_entity.type
_entity.pdbx_description
1 polymer ?
#
loop_
_entity_poly.entity_id
_entity_poly.type
_entity_poly.pdbx_seq_one_letter_code
_entity_poly.pdbx_strand_id
1 'polypeptide(L)'
;MALVRAIGMISLVTLLSACGGGGGSGSTSTDAAPILEMRPVGELSIVEGQVTRFNLGVNYTGKEDLRYSLKGLSTSDTFEWTVEDGYIVFNRVILNGDETTAKLTIGVADSRVESAVTVDASITNTSGIKLKKQIALLQANGQDALSMDELQTIEHYYTKVNSIMGVSVTSVSHMDSRNIPTIRDIQLDIEALTMPLEQYKNGLLDESELANAYQKVVDSLNKRASAELSVINQLAEANSRLQSIPNAEFTSDGEVFSYIFGVEELGGYSNGEWQYSSSYEFLGQMLNCASSQKVASRNLVSECTVKG
;
A
#
# COMPACT_ATOMS: atom_id res chain seq x y z
N MET A 1 44.65 -9.67 -1.13
CA MET A 1 44.96 -9.07 -2.45
C MET A 1 44.04 -7.87 -2.62
N ALA A 2 44.44 -6.70 -2.13
CA ALA A 2 45.19 -5.67 -2.86
C ALA A 2 44.34 -4.99 -3.95
N LEU A 3 43.76 -3.84 -3.63
CA LEU A 3 44.10 -2.61 -4.35
C LEU A 3 43.81 -1.37 -3.50
N VAL A 4 44.91 -0.70 -3.14
CA VAL A 4 44.99 0.64 -2.55
C VAL A 4 44.78 1.66 -3.66
N ARG A 5 43.97 2.70 -3.44
CA ARG A 5 44.09 3.97 -4.15
C ARG A 5 44.14 5.12 -3.15
N ALA A 6 45.38 5.44 -2.77
CA ALA A 6 45.75 6.74 -2.26
C ALA A 6 45.76 7.74 -3.43
N ILE A 7 45.10 8.87 -3.28
CA ILE A 7 45.42 10.10 -4.01
C ILE A 7 45.59 11.17 -2.94
N GLY A 8 46.85 11.50 -2.67
CA GLY A 8 47.22 12.69 -1.94
C GLY A 8 47.59 13.83 -2.88
N MET A 9 47.91 14.96 -2.24
CA MET A 9 48.60 16.15 -2.74
C MET A 9 47.73 17.14 -3.56
N ILE A 10 47.82 18.46 -3.40
CA ILE A 10 48.83 19.36 -2.80
C ILE A 10 48.11 20.66 -2.40
N SER A 11 48.58 21.25 -1.29
CA SER A 11 48.28 22.62 -0.85
C SER A 11 49.01 23.63 -1.74
N LEU A 12 48.33 24.67 -2.22
CA LEU A 12 49.00 25.86 -2.76
C LEU A 12 48.35 27.13 -2.21
N VAL A 13 48.88 27.59 -1.09
CA VAL A 13 48.74 28.98 -0.63
C VAL A 13 49.63 29.85 -1.52
N THR A 14 49.02 30.74 -2.28
CA THR A 14 49.70 31.90 -2.88
C THR A 14 48.86 33.15 -2.63
N LEU A 15 49.08 33.77 -1.46
CA LEU A 15 48.71 35.18 -1.24
C LEU A 15 49.78 36.03 -1.90
N LEU A 16 49.55 36.44 -3.15
CA LEU A 16 50.27 37.54 -3.78
C LEU A 16 49.54 38.84 -3.44
N SER A 17 50.13 39.60 -2.53
CA SER A 17 49.85 41.02 -2.33
C SER A 17 50.36 41.80 -3.55
N ALA A 18 49.44 42.27 -4.38
CA ALA A 18 49.71 43.32 -5.36
C ALA A 18 48.91 44.57 -4.98
N CYS A 19 49.57 45.44 -4.23
CA CYS A 19 49.26 46.85 -4.17
C CYS A 19 49.64 47.44 -5.54
N GLY A 20 48.64 47.78 -6.35
CA GLY A 20 48.80 48.44 -7.64
C GLY A 20 47.68 49.44 -7.81
N GLY A 21 47.96 50.70 -7.46
CA GLY A 21 47.08 51.83 -7.75
C GLY A 21 47.03 52.11 -9.26
N GLY A 22 45.86 52.48 -9.74
CA GLY A 22 45.65 52.92 -11.12
C GLY A 22 44.22 53.41 -11.27
N GLY A 23 44.04 54.73 -11.21
CA GLY A 23 42.75 55.38 -11.35
C GLY A 23 42.10 55.12 -12.71
N GLY A 24 40.82 54.81 -12.66
CA GLY A 24 39.92 54.82 -13.80
C GLY A 24 38.51 54.98 -13.25
N SER A 25 38.01 56.21 -13.24
CA SER A 25 36.61 56.52 -12.94
C SER A 25 35.73 56.03 -14.10
N GLY A 26 35.67 54.72 -14.29
CA GLY A 26 34.52 54.09 -14.89
C GLY A 26 33.50 53.94 -13.77
N SER A 27 32.35 54.58 -13.92
CA SER A 27 31.17 54.19 -13.16
C SER A 27 30.84 52.74 -13.55
N THR A 28 31.47 51.78 -12.88
CA THR A 28 30.91 50.44 -12.78
C THR A 28 29.64 50.63 -11.97
N SER A 29 28.50 50.61 -12.63
CA SER A 29 27.25 50.35 -11.93
C SER A 29 27.45 48.99 -11.26
N THR A 30 27.77 48.99 -9.97
CA THR A 30 27.58 47.83 -9.12
C THR A 30 26.08 47.56 -9.15
N ASP A 31 25.69 46.68 -10.06
CA ASP A 31 24.34 46.19 -10.16
C ASP A 31 23.99 45.64 -8.77
N ALA A 32 22.97 46.21 -8.13
CA ALA A 32 22.64 45.86 -6.76
C ALA A 32 22.41 44.35 -6.67
N ALA A 33 22.90 43.74 -5.59
CA ALA A 33 22.61 42.33 -5.34
C ALA A 33 21.08 42.14 -5.29
N PRO A 34 20.55 41.10 -5.96
CA PRO A 34 19.11 40.86 -5.98
C PRO A 34 18.64 40.52 -4.56
N ILE A 35 17.40 40.89 -4.26
CA ILE A 35 16.73 40.52 -3.03
C ILE A 35 16.02 39.19 -3.31
N LEU A 36 16.18 38.21 -2.42
CA LEU A 36 15.48 36.93 -2.43
C LEU A 36 14.89 36.67 -1.06
N GLU A 37 13.56 36.77 -0.95
CA GLU A 37 12.82 36.45 0.26
C GLU A 37 11.87 35.29 -0.01
N MET A 38 11.76 34.40 0.97
CA MET A 38 10.92 33.22 0.91
C MET A 38 9.98 33.19 2.10
N ARG A 39 8.70 32.90 1.84
CA ARG A 39 7.71 32.70 2.89
C ARG A 39 6.74 31.58 2.52
N PRO A 40 6.56 30.56 3.38
CA PRO A 40 5.54 29.55 3.18
C PRO A 40 4.15 30.19 3.27
N VAL A 41 3.26 29.80 2.36
CA VAL A 41 1.87 30.28 2.33
C VAL A 41 0.94 29.13 2.66
N GLY A 42 0.61 29.00 3.94
CA GLY A 42 -0.26 27.95 4.47
C GLY A 42 0.50 26.75 5.03
N GLU A 43 -0.26 25.72 5.39
CA GLU A 43 0.25 24.44 5.87
C GLU A 43 0.51 23.49 4.70
N LEU A 44 1.55 22.67 4.84
CA LEU A 44 1.87 21.63 3.87
C LEU A 44 1.27 20.30 4.33
N SER A 45 0.21 19.85 3.65
CA SER A 45 -0.38 18.53 3.85
C SER A 45 -0.24 17.71 2.58
N ILE A 46 0.41 16.56 2.69
CA ILE A 46 0.74 15.68 1.59
C ILE A 46 0.03 14.34 1.84
N VAL A 47 -0.76 13.90 0.85
CA VAL A 47 -1.42 12.59 0.89
C VAL A 47 -0.77 11.70 -0.15
N GLU A 48 -0.34 10.52 0.25
CA GLU A 48 0.22 9.53 -0.67
C GLU A 48 -0.73 9.26 -1.86
N GLY A 49 -0.16 9.15 -3.06
CA GLY A 49 -0.91 8.91 -4.29
C GLY A 49 -1.69 10.13 -4.82
N GLN A 50 -1.63 11.27 -4.13
CA GLN A 50 -2.27 12.51 -4.56
C GLN A 50 -1.23 13.57 -4.93
N VAL A 51 -1.52 14.32 -6.00
CA VAL A 51 -0.72 15.48 -6.38
C VAL A 51 -1.00 16.62 -5.39
N THR A 52 0.03 17.04 -4.66
CA THR A 52 -0.07 18.13 -3.69
C THR A 52 0.64 19.37 -4.23
N ARG A 53 -0.02 20.53 -4.20
CA ARG A 53 0.58 21.82 -4.58
C ARG A 53 0.79 22.69 -3.35
N PHE A 54 2.02 23.11 -3.13
CA PHE A 54 2.41 23.98 -2.03
C PHE A 54 2.87 25.34 -2.54
N ASN A 55 2.27 26.42 -2.05
CA ASN A 55 2.65 27.76 -2.44
C ASN A 55 3.81 28.24 -1.57
N LEU A 56 4.95 28.44 -2.22
CA LEU A 56 6.08 29.14 -1.64
C LEU A 56 6.08 30.57 -2.18
N GLY A 57 5.72 31.53 -1.32
CA GLY A 57 5.81 32.94 -1.66
C GLY A 57 7.28 33.31 -1.84
N VAL A 58 7.71 33.46 -3.09
CA VAL A 58 9.06 33.90 -3.45
C VAL A 58 9.01 35.33 -3.96
N ASN A 59 9.70 36.24 -3.28
CA ASN A 59 9.91 37.60 -3.74
C ASN A 59 11.36 37.72 -4.20
N TYR A 60 11.55 37.84 -5.52
CA TYR A 60 12.87 37.91 -6.14
C TYR A 60 12.97 39.12 -7.07
N THR A 61 14.00 39.94 -6.90
CA THR A 61 14.20 41.17 -7.71
C THR A 61 15.25 41.01 -8.81
N GLY A 62 15.88 39.84 -8.92
CA GLY A 62 16.84 39.57 -9.99
C GLY A 62 16.18 39.13 -11.30
N LYS A 63 17.03 38.78 -12.27
CA LYS A 63 16.62 38.42 -13.64
C LYS A 63 17.03 37.00 -14.06
N GLU A 64 17.72 36.29 -13.18
CA GLU A 64 18.18 34.93 -13.43
C GLU A 64 17.09 33.92 -13.04
N ASP A 65 17.18 32.73 -13.63
CA ASP A 65 16.31 31.61 -13.26
C ASP A 65 16.66 31.09 -11.87
N LEU A 66 15.63 30.82 -11.07
CA LEU A 66 15.77 30.30 -9.72
C LEU A 66 15.94 28.78 -9.74
N ARG A 67 16.92 28.29 -8.97
CA ARG A 67 17.14 26.87 -8.72
C ARG A 67 16.53 26.51 -7.37
N TYR A 68 15.78 25.42 -7.35
CA TYR A 68 15.10 24.93 -6.16
C TYR A 68 15.80 23.67 -5.64
N SER A 69 15.80 23.50 -4.33
CA SER A 69 16.26 22.28 -3.67
C SER A 69 15.34 21.92 -2.51
N LEU A 70 15.24 20.63 -2.22
CA LEU A 70 14.46 20.10 -1.11
C LEU A 70 15.34 19.19 -0.27
N LYS A 71 15.34 19.40 1.05
CA LYS A 71 16.06 18.60 2.05
C LYS A 71 15.13 18.27 3.21
N GLY A 72 15.50 17.28 4.03
CA GLY A 72 14.72 16.90 5.22
C GLY A 72 13.97 15.58 5.11
N LEU A 73 14.26 14.80 4.08
CA LEU A 73 13.77 13.44 3.93
C LEU A 73 14.61 12.49 4.79
N SER A 74 13.96 11.50 5.42
CA SER A 74 14.71 10.35 5.93
C SER A 74 15.33 9.62 4.74
N THR A 75 16.39 8.85 4.96
CA THR A 75 17.08 8.12 3.87
C THR A 75 16.19 7.10 3.15
N SER A 76 15.06 6.73 3.76
CA SER A 76 14.12 5.74 3.23
C SER A 76 12.88 6.36 2.59
N ASP A 77 12.61 7.65 2.79
CA ASP A 77 11.47 8.34 2.18
C ASP A 77 11.89 9.02 0.87
N THR A 78 11.02 8.93 -0.14
CA THR A 78 11.28 9.58 -1.44
C THR A 78 10.10 10.42 -1.87
N PHE A 79 10.42 11.64 -2.34
CA PHE A 79 9.46 12.59 -2.89
C PHE A 79 9.88 12.90 -4.32
N GLU A 80 8.99 12.63 -5.26
CA GLU A 80 9.07 13.18 -6.61
C GLU A 80 8.37 14.53 -6.60
N TRP A 81 9.12 15.60 -6.89
CA TRP A 81 8.59 16.95 -6.87
C TRP A 81 9.11 17.79 -8.04
N THR A 82 8.31 18.77 -8.43
CA THR A 82 8.60 19.74 -9.50
C THR A 82 8.23 21.15 -9.02
N VAL A 83 8.59 22.16 -9.82
CA VAL A 83 8.14 23.54 -9.62
C VAL A 83 7.33 23.96 -10.83
N GLU A 84 6.11 24.41 -10.58
CA GLU A 84 5.16 24.83 -11.61
C GLU A 84 4.48 26.12 -11.17
N ASP A 85 4.60 27.20 -11.94
CA ASP A 85 3.92 28.48 -11.70
C ASP A 85 4.11 29.04 -10.27
N GLY A 86 5.31 28.85 -9.69
CA GLY A 86 5.63 29.29 -8.32
C GLY A 86 5.15 28.35 -7.21
N TYR A 87 4.55 27.21 -7.56
CA TYR A 87 4.20 26.14 -6.63
C TYR A 87 5.25 25.05 -6.64
N ILE A 88 5.48 24.46 -5.47
CA ILE A 88 6.15 23.17 -5.36
C ILE A 88 5.07 22.10 -5.50
N VAL A 89 5.21 21.26 -6.52
CA VAL A 89 4.26 20.21 -6.84
C VAL A 89 4.86 18.88 -6.44
N PHE A 90 4.28 18.22 -5.45
CA PHE A 90 4.64 16.87 -5.04
C PHE A 90 3.78 15.88 -5.84
N ASN A 91 4.42 15.09 -6.70
CA ASN A 91 3.77 14.19 -7.64
C ASN A 91 3.61 12.78 -7.08
N ARG A 92 4.63 12.32 -6.35
CA ARG A 92 4.63 10.99 -5.74
C ARG A 92 5.43 11.02 -4.46
N VAL A 93 4.94 10.31 -3.46
CA VAL A 93 5.54 10.24 -2.14
C VAL A 93 5.54 8.78 -1.71
N ILE A 94 6.70 8.27 -1.30
CA ILE A 94 6.88 6.93 -0.75
C ILE A 94 7.42 7.11 0.66
N LEU A 95 6.73 6.53 1.65
CA LEU A 95 6.94 6.81 3.06
C LEU A 95 7.19 5.53 3.84
N ASN A 96 7.85 5.68 4.98
CA ASN A 96 7.95 4.65 6.00
C ASN A 96 7.28 5.13 7.29
N GLY A 97 6.33 4.35 7.80
CA GLY A 97 5.57 4.70 9.00
C GLY A 97 4.24 5.37 8.72
N ASP A 98 3.45 5.54 9.79
CA ASP A 98 1.99 5.70 9.68
C ASP A 98 1.47 7.09 9.37
N GLU A 99 2.17 8.11 9.81
CA GLU A 99 1.82 9.50 9.66
C GLU A 99 3.07 10.21 10.10
N THR A 100 3.80 10.76 9.14
CA THR A 100 5.06 11.41 9.44
C THR A 100 4.84 12.91 9.39
N THR A 101 5.23 13.56 10.48
CA THR A 101 5.57 14.97 10.40
C THR A 101 7.00 15.03 9.91
N ALA A 102 7.22 15.58 8.71
CA ALA A 102 8.55 15.78 8.18
C ALA A 102 8.88 17.27 8.19
N LYS A 103 10.11 17.59 8.58
CA LYS A 103 10.63 18.95 8.44
C LYS A 103 11.30 19.07 7.08
N LEU A 104 10.61 19.70 6.13
CA LEU A 104 11.14 19.91 4.80
C LEU A 104 11.81 21.28 4.73
N THR A 105 13.09 21.32 4.40
CA THR A 105 13.80 22.56 4.10
C THR A 105 13.82 22.76 2.60
N ILE A 106 13.14 23.79 2.14
CA ILE A 106 13.12 24.21 0.74
C ILE A 106 14.15 25.33 0.58
N GLY A 107 15.13 25.14 -0.30
CA GLY A 107 16.10 26.15 -0.70
C GLY A 107 15.78 26.71 -2.07
N VAL A 108 15.91 28.03 -2.24
CA VAL A 108 15.85 28.72 -3.52
C VAL A 108 17.14 29.51 -3.68
N ALA A 109 17.77 29.42 -4.85
CA ALA A 109 19.02 30.11 -5.12
C ALA A 109 19.12 30.55 -6.59
N ASP A 110 19.75 31.70 -6.82
CA ASP A 110 20.32 32.04 -8.13
C ASP A 110 21.85 31.82 -8.09
N SER A 111 22.64 32.50 -8.95
CA SER A 111 24.11 32.41 -8.89
C SER A 111 24.77 33.30 -7.81
N ARG A 112 24.01 34.21 -7.18
CA ARG A 112 24.50 35.29 -6.30
C ARG A 112 23.89 35.28 -4.90
N VAL A 113 22.66 34.80 -4.74
CA VAL A 113 21.89 34.76 -3.49
C VAL A 113 21.19 33.42 -3.30
N GLU A 114 21.08 32.99 -2.05
CA GLU A 114 20.38 31.78 -1.62
C GLU A 114 19.51 32.12 -0.41
N SER A 115 18.33 31.52 -0.35
CA SER A 115 17.42 31.58 0.78
C SER A 115 16.85 30.19 1.02
N ALA A 116 16.48 29.88 2.26
CA ALA A 116 15.87 28.62 2.60
C ALA A 116 14.81 28.80 3.67
N VAL A 117 13.75 28.01 3.59
CA VAL A 117 12.72 27.96 4.62
C VAL A 117 12.42 26.51 4.99
N THR A 118 12.21 26.28 6.28
CA THR A 118 11.77 24.98 6.80
C THR A 118 10.27 25.03 7.03
N VAL A 119 9.56 24.06 6.48
CA VAL A 119 8.13 23.84 6.66
C VAL A 119 7.90 22.51 7.35
N ASP A 120 7.01 22.48 8.31
CA ASP A 120 6.49 21.24 8.87
C ASP A 120 5.44 20.70 7.90
N ALA A 121 5.69 19.53 7.33
CA ALA A 121 4.78 18.83 6.44
C ALA A 121 4.03 17.76 7.23
N SER A 122 2.70 17.77 7.17
CA SER A 122 1.86 16.67 7.59
C SER A 122 1.72 15.70 6.43
N ILE A 123 2.18 14.46 6.60
CA ILE A 123 2.18 13.48 5.53
C ILE A 123 1.36 12.26 5.94
N THR A 124 0.39 11.89 5.10
CA THR A 124 -0.48 10.72 5.30
C THR A 124 -0.04 9.57 4.41
N ASN A 125 0.41 8.48 5.04
CA ASN A 125 0.77 7.23 4.37
C ASN A 125 -0.47 6.33 4.21
N THR A 126 -1.11 6.37 3.04
CA THR A 126 -2.38 5.67 2.82
C THR A 126 -2.21 4.16 2.72
N SER A 127 -1.12 3.67 2.11
CA SER A 127 -0.80 2.26 1.96
C SER A 127 -0.42 1.64 3.30
N GLY A 128 0.41 2.32 4.10
CA GLY A 128 0.75 1.91 5.45
C GLY A 128 -0.48 1.81 6.37
N ILE A 129 -1.38 2.79 6.30
CA ILE A 129 -2.66 2.76 7.03
C ILE A 129 -3.51 1.57 6.60
N LYS A 130 -3.63 1.31 5.28
CA LYS A 130 -4.39 0.17 4.75
C LYS A 130 -3.79 -1.16 5.22
N LEU A 131 -2.49 -1.34 5.09
CA LEU A 131 -1.78 -2.55 5.49
C LEU A 131 -1.99 -2.87 6.96
N LYS A 132 -1.92 -1.87 7.84
CA LYS A 132 -2.23 -2.05 9.26
C LYS A 132 -3.66 -2.49 9.52
N LYS A 133 -4.63 -1.89 8.82
CA LYS A 133 -6.04 -2.28 8.97
C LYS A 133 -6.21 -3.74 8.57
N GLN A 134 -5.60 -4.17 7.47
CA GLN A 134 -5.60 -5.57 7.04
C GLN A 134 -4.97 -6.52 8.06
N ILE A 135 -3.81 -6.16 8.63
CA ILE A 135 -3.16 -6.94 9.69
C ILE A 135 -4.04 -7.00 10.94
N ALA A 136 -4.58 -5.86 11.39
CA ALA A 136 -5.44 -5.78 12.56
C ALA A 136 -6.71 -6.61 12.38
N LEU A 137 -7.30 -6.60 11.18
CA LEU A 137 -8.46 -7.43 10.84
C LEU A 137 -8.12 -8.93 10.97
N LEU A 138 -6.99 -9.37 10.42
CA LEU A 138 -6.53 -10.76 10.56
C LEU A 138 -6.24 -11.14 12.01
N GLN A 139 -5.66 -10.25 12.80
CA GLN A 139 -5.40 -10.53 14.22
C GLN A 139 -6.69 -10.63 15.04
N ALA A 140 -7.68 -9.78 14.75
CA ALA A 140 -8.96 -9.77 15.45
C ALA A 140 -9.86 -10.94 15.04
N ASN A 141 -9.90 -11.26 13.74
CA ASN A 141 -10.85 -12.21 13.15
C ASN A 141 -10.15 -13.41 12.49
N GLY A 142 -8.93 -13.74 12.94
CA GLY A 142 -8.11 -14.78 12.32
C GLY A 142 -8.79 -16.15 12.27
N GLN A 143 -9.62 -16.48 13.26
CA GLN A 143 -10.41 -17.72 13.25
C GLN A 143 -11.45 -17.76 12.13
N ASP A 144 -12.11 -16.64 11.83
CA ASP A 144 -13.06 -16.54 10.72
C ASP A 144 -12.32 -16.63 9.36
N ALA A 145 -11.10 -16.09 9.27
CA ALA A 145 -10.28 -16.25 8.07
C ALA A 145 -9.86 -17.71 7.87
N LEU A 146 -9.51 -18.41 8.96
CA LEU A 146 -9.08 -19.82 8.96
C LEU A 146 -10.22 -20.80 8.70
N SER A 147 -11.47 -20.44 9.04
CA SER A 147 -12.62 -21.31 8.85
C SER A 147 -13.04 -21.43 7.38
N MET A 148 -12.67 -20.43 6.55
CA MET A 148 -12.95 -20.43 5.10
C MET A 148 -14.45 -20.68 4.79
N ASP A 149 -15.33 -20.06 5.59
CA ASP A 149 -16.78 -20.34 5.58
C ASP A 149 -17.42 -20.24 4.21
N GLU A 150 -16.96 -19.33 3.35
CA GLU A 150 -17.45 -19.20 1.97
C GLU A 150 -17.20 -20.49 1.18
N LEU A 151 -15.98 -21.03 1.24
CA LEU A 151 -15.60 -22.27 0.57
C LEU A 151 -16.30 -23.48 1.20
N GLN A 152 -16.38 -23.55 2.54
CA GLN A 152 -17.09 -24.63 3.22
C GLN A 152 -18.59 -24.64 2.90
N THR A 153 -19.21 -23.47 2.76
CA THR A 153 -20.62 -23.34 2.36
C THR A 153 -20.83 -23.90 0.96
N ILE A 154 -19.91 -23.59 0.04
CA ILE A 154 -19.94 -24.10 -1.32
C ILE A 154 -19.76 -25.61 -1.34
N GLU A 155 -18.75 -26.14 -0.66
CA GLU A 155 -18.47 -27.57 -0.55
C GLU A 155 -19.68 -28.34 -0.02
N HIS A 156 -20.30 -27.83 1.05
CA HIS A 156 -21.50 -28.43 1.65
C HIS A 156 -22.67 -28.47 0.67
N TYR A 157 -22.88 -27.40 -0.09
CA TYR A 157 -23.92 -27.38 -1.12
C TYR A 157 -23.64 -28.39 -2.22
N TYR A 158 -22.39 -28.46 -2.71
CA TYR A 158 -22.00 -29.37 -3.81
C TYR A 158 -22.16 -30.83 -3.37
N THR A 159 -21.76 -31.13 -2.13
CA THR A 159 -21.96 -32.42 -1.49
C THR A 159 -23.44 -32.79 -1.40
N LYS A 160 -24.30 -31.85 -0.98
CA LYS A 160 -25.76 -32.07 -0.92
C LYS A 160 -26.37 -32.35 -2.30
N VAL A 161 -25.99 -31.57 -3.31
CA VAL A 161 -26.47 -31.78 -4.68
C VAL A 161 -26.06 -33.16 -5.20
N ASN A 162 -24.80 -33.56 -5.00
CA ASN A 162 -24.33 -34.89 -5.38
C ASN A 162 -25.10 -36.01 -4.68
N SER A 163 -25.37 -35.87 -3.38
CA SER A 163 -26.17 -36.82 -2.61
C SER A 163 -27.60 -36.95 -3.14
N ILE A 164 -28.28 -35.82 -3.40
CA ILE A 164 -29.65 -35.80 -3.95
C ILE A 164 -29.70 -36.43 -5.36
N MET A 165 -28.68 -36.20 -6.16
CA MET A 165 -28.57 -36.73 -7.52
C MET A 165 -28.11 -38.19 -7.58
N GLY A 166 -27.85 -38.82 -6.42
CA GLY A 166 -27.38 -40.21 -6.35
C GLY A 166 -25.96 -40.41 -6.89
N VAL A 167 -25.16 -39.33 -6.98
CA VAL A 167 -23.76 -39.39 -7.40
C VAL A 167 -22.92 -39.82 -6.21
N SER A 168 -22.34 -41.03 -6.29
CA SER A 168 -21.41 -41.53 -5.28
C SER A 168 -20.05 -40.86 -5.44
N VAL A 169 -19.72 -39.93 -4.54
CA VAL A 169 -18.41 -39.30 -4.48
C VAL A 169 -17.45 -40.20 -3.71
N THR A 170 -17.15 -41.38 -4.28
CA THR A 170 -16.36 -42.43 -3.61
C THR A 170 -14.86 -42.17 -3.59
N SER A 171 -14.39 -41.09 -4.22
CA SER A 171 -12.98 -40.73 -4.25
C SER A 171 -12.81 -39.24 -4.55
N VAL A 172 -13.13 -38.37 -3.60
CA VAL A 172 -12.38 -37.11 -3.53
C VAL A 172 -10.95 -37.55 -3.19
N SER A 173 -10.02 -37.29 -4.10
CA SER A 173 -8.62 -37.62 -3.87
C SER A 173 -8.20 -36.94 -2.57
N HIS A 174 -7.68 -37.72 -1.61
CA HIS A 174 -7.05 -37.12 -0.44
C HIS A 174 -5.94 -36.22 -0.93
N MET A 175 -6.13 -34.91 -0.75
CA MET A 175 -5.13 -33.94 -1.13
C MET A 175 -3.81 -34.29 -0.47
N ASP A 176 -2.70 -34.15 -1.20
CA ASP A 176 -1.38 -34.34 -0.63
C ASP A 176 -1.15 -33.23 0.42
N SER A 177 -1.47 -33.57 1.68
CA SER A 177 -1.44 -32.64 2.81
C SER A 177 -0.03 -32.20 3.18
N ARG A 178 1.02 -32.77 2.55
CA ARG A 178 2.41 -32.46 2.90
C ARG A 178 2.83 -31.03 2.58
N ASN A 179 2.11 -30.35 1.67
CA ASN A 179 2.41 -28.98 1.26
C ASN A 179 1.32 -27.96 1.62
N ILE A 180 0.27 -28.38 2.33
CA ILE A 180 -0.84 -27.52 2.74
C ILE A 180 -0.58 -27.08 4.20
N PRO A 181 -0.44 -25.77 4.47
CA PRO A 181 -0.29 -25.27 5.83
C PRO A 181 -1.46 -25.70 6.73
N THR A 182 -1.17 -26.19 7.94
CA THR A 182 -2.22 -26.59 8.88
C THR A 182 -2.91 -25.35 9.47
N ILE A 183 -4.07 -25.53 10.13
CA ILE A 183 -4.74 -24.40 10.85
C ILE A 183 -3.76 -23.80 11.85
N ARG A 184 -3.00 -24.66 12.55
CA ARG A 184 -2.09 -24.22 13.59
C ARG A 184 -0.91 -23.43 13.01
N ASP A 185 -0.38 -23.84 11.86
CA ASP A 185 0.73 -23.13 11.21
C ASP A 185 0.30 -21.71 10.81
N ILE A 186 -0.85 -21.58 10.14
CA ILE A 186 -1.36 -20.27 9.73
C ILE A 186 -1.70 -19.41 10.94
N GLN A 187 -2.28 -19.98 12.00
CA GLN A 187 -2.56 -19.26 13.24
C GLN A 187 -1.26 -18.73 13.89
N LEU A 188 -0.18 -19.51 13.88
CA LEU A 188 1.14 -19.06 14.34
C LEU A 188 1.69 -17.94 13.46
N ASP A 189 1.51 -18.02 12.14
CA ASP A 189 1.91 -16.98 11.19
C ASP A 189 1.14 -15.66 11.44
N ILE A 190 -0.17 -15.73 11.71
CA ILE A 190 -0.99 -14.56 12.10
C ILE A 190 -0.48 -13.97 13.41
N GLU A 191 -0.24 -14.80 14.43
CA GLU A 191 0.30 -14.36 15.73
C GLU A 191 1.66 -13.66 15.56
N ALA A 192 2.50 -14.17 14.65
CA ALA A 192 3.83 -13.65 14.36
C ALA A 192 3.81 -12.24 13.73
N LEU A 193 2.68 -11.78 13.16
CA LEU A 193 2.53 -10.41 12.65
C LEU A 193 2.62 -9.33 13.75
N THR A 194 2.45 -9.71 15.01
CA THR A 194 2.49 -8.76 16.14
C THR A 194 3.82 -8.02 16.21
N MET A 195 4.95 -8.72 16.08
CA MET A 195 6.26 -8.10 16.22
C MET A 195 6.60 -7.16 15.04
N PRO A 196 6.45 -7.57 13.76
CA PRO A 196 6.63 -6.65 12.63
C PRO A 196 5.72 -5.43 12.69
N LEU A 197 4.45 -5.60 13.08
CA LEU A 197 3.52 -4.49 13.24
C LEU A 197 3.99 -3.48 14.29
N GLU A 198 4.47 -3.95 15.45
CA GLU A 198 5.01 -3.07 16.49
C GLU A 198 6.33 -2.42 16.07
N GLN A 199 7.21 -3.13 15.35
CA GLN A 199 8.43 -2.53 14.82
C GLN A 199 8.14 -1.44 13.79
N TYR A 200 7.15 -1.66 12.93
CA TYR A 200 6.69 -0.66 11.95
C TYR A 200 6.13 0.59 12.63
N LYS A 201 5.24 0.45 13.62
CA LYS A 201 4.71 1.58 14.41
C LYS A 201 5.79 2.40 15.11
N ASN A 202 6.90 1.75 15.47
CA ASN A 202 8.04 2.40 16.12
C ASN A 202 9.10 2.90 15.13
N GLY A 203 8.85 2.81 13.80
CA GLY A 203 9.79 3.26 12.77
C GLY A 203 11.07 2.43 12.67
N LEU A 204 11.06 1.19 13.17
CA LEU A 204 12.20 0.26 13.17
C LEU A 204 12.17 -0.75 12.03
N LEU A 205 11.05 -0.83 11.30
CA LEU A 205 10.80 -1.76 10.21
C LEU A 205 10.07 -0.99 9.11
N ASP A 206 10.50 -1.17 7.86
CA ASP A 206 9.95 -0.44 6.74
C ASP A 206 8.59 -1.03 6.27
N GLU A 207 7.84 -0.27 5.48
CA GLU A 207 6.52 -0.73 5.02
C GLU A 207 6.62 -1.99 4.15
N SER A 208 7.69 -2.11 3.36
CA SER A 208 7.89 -3.26 2.46
C SER A 208 8.16 -4.54 3.25
N GLU A 209 8.90 -4.46 4.36
CA GLU A 209 9.15 -5.52 5.30
C GLU A 209 7.84 -5.95 6.00
N LEU A 210 6.98 -4.99 6.36
CA LEU A 210 5.67 -5.28 6.95
C LEU A 210 4.76 -5.97 5.93
N ALA A 211 4.75 -5.47 4.69
CA ALA A 211 3.97 -6.03 3.59
C ALA A 211 4.43 -7.46 3.28
N ASN A 212 5.74 -7.71 3.29
CA ASN A 212 6.30 -9.05 3.11
C ASN A 212 5.92 -10.00 4.26
N ALA A 213 5.85 -9.52 5.50
CA ALA A 213 5.38 -10.32 6.63
C ALA A 213 3.89 -10.68 6.48
N TYR A 214 3.06 -9.70 6.13
CA TYR A 214 1.63 -9.91 5.85
C TYR A 214 1.41 -10.87 4.68
N GLN A 215 2.14 -10.70 3.57
CA GLN A 215 2.01 -11.53 2.38
C GLN A 215 2.29 -13.01 2.65
N LYS A 216 3.23 -13.34 3.55
CA LYS A 216 3.47 -14.74 3.94
C LYS A 216 2.24 -15.40 4.55
N VAL A 217 1.47 -14.65 5.35
CA VAL A 217 0.22 -15.15 5.93
C VAL A 217 -0.83 -15.34 4.85
N VAL A 218 -0.98 -14.35 3.96
CA VAL A 218 -1.88 -14.43 2.79
C VAL A 218 -1.54 -15.63 1.91
N ASP A 219 -0.26 -15.89 1.64
CA ASP A 219 0.18 -17.05 0.86
C ASP A 219 -0.20 -18.37 1.54
N SER A 220 -0.08 -18.45 2.87
CA SER A 220 -0.48 -19.64 3.62
C SER A 220 -1.99 -19.85 3.62
N LEU A 221 -2.79 -18.78 3.73
CA LEU A 221 -4.24 -18.80 3.58
C LEU A 221 -4.63 -19.25 2.16
N ASN A 222 -4.00 -18.69 1.13
CA ASN A 222 -4.26 -19.00 -0.27
C ASN A 222 -3.93 -20.44 -0.65
N LYS A 223 -2.80 -20.97 -0.16
CA LYS A 223 -2.44 -22.38 -0.37
C LYS A 223 -3.51 -23.33 0.17
N ARG A 224 -4.07 -22.98 1.33
CA ARG A 224 -5.14 -23.77 1.93
C ARG A 224 -6.49 -23.54 1.24
N ALA A 225 -6.84 -22.32 0.87
CA ALA A 225 -8.06 -22.02 0.11
C ALA A 225 -8.07 -22.74 -1.24
N SER A 226 -6.92 -22.77 -1.92
CA SER A 226 -6.71 -23.54 -3.15
C SER A 226 -6.90 -25.04 -2.93
N ALA A 227 -6.56 -25.52 -1.74
CA ALA A 227 -6.78 -26.91 -1.38
C ALA A 227 -8.29 -27.21 -1.28
N GLU A 228 -9.02 -26.45 -0.46
CA GLU A 228 -10.47 -26.60 -0.32
C GLU A 228 -11.20 -26.43 -1.67
N LEU A 229 -10.79 -25.46 -2.49
CA LEU A 229 -11.32 -25.26 -3.83
C LEU A 229 -11.12 -26.47 -4.74
N SER A 230 -10.00 -27.18 -4.64
CA SER A 230 -9.77 -28.41 -5.40
C SER A 230 -10.78 -29.50 -5.02
N VAL A 231 -11.14 -29.61 -3.74
CA VAL A 231 -12.18 -30.54 -3.27
C VAL A 231 -13.53 -30.16 -3.86
N ILE A 232 -13.89 -28.88 -3.80
CA ILE A 232 -15.11 -28.34 -4.41
C ILE A 232 -15.16 -28.67 -5.91
N ASN A 233 -14.07 -28.46 -6.63
CA ASN A 233 -14.02 -28.70 -8.07
C ASN A 233 -14.06 -30.19 -8.42
N GLN A 234 -13.51 -31.08 -7.59
CA GLN A 234 -13.70 -32.53 -7.74
C GLN A 234 -15.17 -32.94 -7.54
N LEU A 235 -15.87 -32.31 -6.58
CA LEU A 235 -17.33 -32.52 -6.41
C LEU A 235 -18.11 -32.03 -7.64
N ALA A 236 -17.66 -30.93 -8.25
CA ALA A 236 -18.25 -30.41 -9.48
C ALA A 236 -18.03 -31.35 -10.67
N GLU A 237 -16.82 -31.87 -10.84
CA GLU A 237 -16.46 -32.81 -11.91
C GLU A 237 -17.25 -34.11 -11.84
N ALA A 238 -17.57 -34.59 -10.63
CA ALA A 238 -18.40 -35.77 -10.43
C ALA A 238 -19.85 -35.58 -10.93
N ASN A 239 -20.29 -34.35 -11.18
CA ASN A 239 -21.66 -34.04 -11.55
C ASN A 239 -21.75 -32.85 -12.52
N SER A 240 -22.05 -33.15 -13.78
CA SER A 240 -22.21 -32.16 -14.87
C SER A 240 -23.21 -31.01 -14.63
N ARG A 241 -24.02 -31.05 -13.56
CA ARG A 241 -24.92 -29.95 -13.17
C ARG A 241 -24.26 -28.92 -12.25
N LEU A 242 -23.11 -29.25 -11.68
CA LEU A 242 -22.30 -28.37 -10.87
C LEU A 242 -21.21 -27.76 -11.74
N GLN A 243 -20.91 -26.50 -11.50
CA GLN A 243 -19.92 -25.75 -12.26
C GLN A 243 -18.64 -25.64 -11.43
N SER A 244 -17.48 -25.84 -12.05
CA SER A 244 -16.22 -25.58 -11.38
C SER A 244 -16.06 -24.09 -11.10
N ILE A 245 -15.54 -23.78 -9.92
CA ILE A 245 -15.25 -22.43 -9.47
C ILE A 245 -13.80 -22.11 -9.86
N PRO A 246 -13.54 -20.93 -10.45
CA PRO A 246 -12.19 -20.43 -10.70
C PRO A 246 -11.46 -20.20 -9.38
N ASN A 247 -10.24 -19.66 -9.45
CA ASN A 247 -9.34 -19.53 -8.31
C ASN A 247 -10.01 -18.92 -7.05
N ALA A 248 -9.51 -19.28 -5.87
CA ALA A 248 -9.93 -18.73 -4.59
C ALA A 248 -8.73 -18.00 -3.98
N GLU A 249 -8.86 -16.70 -3.79
CA GLU A 249 -7.80 -15.84 -3.29
C GLU A 249 -8.32 -15.03 -2.12
N PHE A 250 -7.58 -15.09 -1.01
CA PHE A 250 -7.78 -14.24 0.15
C PHE A 250 -7.56 -12.79 -0.26
N THR A 251 -8.63 -12.02 -0.20
CA THR A 251 -8.63 -10.57 -0.39
C THR A 251 -9.06 -9.90 0.92
N SER A 252 -8.54 -8.70 1.17
CA SER A 252 -9.01 -7.86 2.27
C SER A 252 -8.81 -6.39 1.94
N ASP A 253 -9.76 -5.54 2.33
CA ASP A 253 -9.65 -4.07 2.27
C ASP A 253 -9.29 -3.45 3.63
N GLY A 254 -9.15 -4.27 4.67
CA GLY A 254 -8.92 -3.84 6.05
C GLY A 254 -10.18 -3.69 6.89
N GLU A 255 -11.36 -3.88 6.31
CA GLU A 255 -12.65 -3.92 7.02
C GLU A 255 -13.27 -5.31 6.96
N VAL A 256 -13.17 -5.96 5.80
CA VAL A 256 -13.61 -7.34 5.57
C VAL A 256 -12.55 -8.14 4.83
N PHE A 257 -12.71 -9.46 4.82
CA PHE A 257 -11.97 -10.35 3.95
C PHE A 257 -12.90 -11.33 3.26
N SER A 258 -12.44 -11.89 2.15
CA SER A 258 -13.17 -12.89 1.37
C SER A 258 -12.19 -13.76 0.59
N TYR A 259 -12.63 -14.95 0.21
CA TYR A 259 -11.95 -15.84 -0.73
C TYR A 259 -12.61 -15.83 -2.12
N ILE A 260 -13.78 -15.20 -2.23
CA ILE A 260 -14.64 -15.18 -3.42
C ILE A 260 -14.78 -13.75 -3.96
N PHE A 261 -15.03 -12.77 -3.10
CA PHE A 261 -15.13 -11.37 -3.50
C PHE A 261 -13.75 -10.82 -3.88
N GLY A 262 -13.70 -10.12 -5.02
CA GLY A 262 -12.46 -9.58 -5.59
C GLY A 262 -11.79 -10.47 -6.64
N VAL A 263 -12.26 -11.69 -6.86
CA VAL A 263 -11.80 -12.57 -7.96
C VAL A 263 -12.49 -12.14 -9.26
N GLU A 264 -11.73 -11.60 -10.21
CA GLU A 264 -12.26 -10.98 -11.44
C GLU A 264 -13.11 -11.93 -12.29
N GLU A 265 -12.81 -13.23 -12.29
CA GLU A 265 -13.58 -14.23 -13.04
C GLU A 265 -14.98 -14.49 -12.44
N LEU A 266 -15.12 -14.29 -11.12
CA LEU A 266 -16.36 -14.52 -10.40
C LEU A 266 -17.31 -13.34 -10.49
N GLY A 267 -16.79 -12.13 -10.69
CA GLY A 267 -17.59 -10.92 -10.72
C GLY A 267 -16.78 -9.64 -10.55
N GLY A 268 -17.48 -8.56 -10.23
CA GLY A 268 -16.86 -7.27 -9.98
C GLY A 268 -17.77 -6.34 -9.20
N TYR A 269 -17.19 -5.28 -8.66
CA TYR A 269 -17.95 -4.23 -8.00
C TYR A 269 -18.55 -3.26 -9.02
N SER A 270 -19.86 -3.04 -8.91
CA SER A 270 -20.60 -2.05 -9.70
C SER A 270 -21.51 -1.26 -8.77
N ASN A 271 -21.39 0.06 -8.77
CA ASN A 271 -22.10 0.95 -7.83
C ASN A 271 -21.91 0.61 -6.34
N GLY A 272 -20.73 0.09 -5.97
CA GLY A 272 -20.41 -0.27 -4.59
C GLY A 272 -20.94 -1.64 -4.14
N GLU A 273 -21.62 -2.38 -5.01
CA GLU A 273 -22.10 -3.73 -4.72
C GLU A 273 -21.36 -4.76 -5.58
N TRP A 274 -21.07 -5.93 -4.99
CA TRP A 274 -20.52 -7.05 -5.75
C TRP A 274 -21.59 -7.66 -6.64
N GLN A 275 -21.28 -7.80 -7.92
CA GLN A 275 -22.13 -8.46 -8.90
C GLN A 275 -21.38 -9.67 -9.45
N TYR A 276 -21.97 -10.86 -9.26
CA TYR A 276 -21.44 -12.07 -9.86
C TYR A 276 -21.60 -12.02 -11.38
N SER A 277 -20.64 -12.58 -12.10
CA SER A 277 -20.79 -12.80 -13.53
C SER A 277 -21.92 -13.83 -13.76
N SER A 278 -22.57 -13.77 -14.93
CA SER A 278 -23.74 -14.62 -15.24
C SER A 278 -23.51 -16.12 -15.00
N SER A 279 -22.28 -16.59 -15.20
CA SER A 279 -21.89 -17.99 -14.98
C SER A 279 -21.79 -18.38 -13.50
N TYR A 280 -21.78 -17.42 -12.58
CA TYR A 280 -21.56 -17.64 -11.14
C TYR A 280 -22.63 -16.99 -10.25
N GLU A 281 -23.76 -16.51 -10.81
CA GLU A 281 -24.88 -15.94 -10.05
C GLU A 281 -25.41 -16.86 -8.95
N PHE A 282 -25.31 -18.18 -9.14
CA PHE A 282 -25.71 -19.18 -8.15
C PHE A 282 -24.91 -19.06 -6.85
N LEU A 283 -23.64 -18.63 -6.90
CA LEU A 283 -22.82 -18.39 -5.72
C LEU A 283 -23.40 -17.28 -4.86
N GLY A 284 -23.95 -16.22 -5.48
CA GLY A 284 -24.63 -15.15 -4.77
C GLY A 284 -25.84 -15.65 -4.00
N GLN A 285 -26.63 -16.55 -4.57
CA GLN A 285 -27.78 -17.16 -3.89
C GLN A 285 -27.35 -18.05 -2.72
N MET A 286 -26.23 -18.76 -2.86
CA MET A 286 -25.68 -19.64 -1.82
C MET A 286 -25.07 -18.86 -0.66
N LEU A 287 -24.21 -17.88 -0.96
CA LEU A 287 -23.42 -17.15 0.02
C LEU A 287 -24.23 -16.06 0.72
N ASN A 288 -25.19 -15.41 0.06
CA ASN A 288 -26.08 -14.45 0.72
C ASN A 288 -27.05 -15.12 1.70
N CYS A 289 -27.43 -16.38 1.46
CA CYS A 289 -28.20 -17.14 2.46
C CYS A 289 -27.35 -17.59 3.65
N ALA A 290 -26.04 -17.77 3.49
CA ALA A 290 -25.13 -18.06 4.60
C ALA A 290 -24.83 -16.81 5.46
N SER A 291 -24.68 -15.64 4.84
CA SER A 291 -24.45 -14.37 5.57
C SER A 291 -25.67 -13.89 6.37
N SER A 292 -26.91 -14.18 5.92
CA SER A 292 -28.13 -13.93 6.69
C SER A 292 -28.20 -14.71 8.02
N GLN A 293 -27.42 -15.79 8.18
CA GLN A 293 -27.31 -16.50 9.47
C GLN A 293 -26.26 -15.89 10.41
N LYS A 294 -25.26 -15.15 9.90
CA LYS A 294 -24.28 -14.45 10.74
C LYS A 294 -24.75 -13.06 11.21
N VAL A 295 -25.58 -12.37 10.41
CA VAL A 295 -26.17 -11.07 10.78
C VAL A 295 -27.32 -11.21 11.81
N ALA A 296 -27.87 -12.41 12.00
CA ALA A 296 -28.91 -12.68 13.01
C ALA A 296 -28.45 -12.50 14.48
N SER A 297 -27.17 -12.19 14.73
CA SER A 297 -26.67 -11.74 16.04
C SER A 297 -26.64 -10.22 16.23
N ARG A 298 -26.96 -9.42 15.19
CA ARG A 298 -27.12 -7.96 15.26
C ARG A 298 -28.26 -7.48 14.34
N ASN A 299 -29.49 -7.68 14.81
CA ASN A 299 -30.75 -7.06 14.37
C ASN A 299 -31.16 -7.16 12.88
N LEU A 300 -32.40 -7.67 12.73
CA LEU A 300 -33.28 -7.75 11.55
C LEU A 300 -33.16 -9.03 10.69
N VAL A 301 -34.22 -9.81 10.81
CA VAL A 301 -34.60 -10.97 10.00
C VAL A 301 -34.72 -10.54 8.53
N SER A 302 -34.00 -11.19 7.63
CA SER A 302 -34.42 -11.30 6.23
C SER A 302 -34.43 -12.78 5.85
N GLU A 303 -35.63 -13.28 5.56
CA GLU A 303 -35.88 -14.65 5.16
C GLU A 303 -35.42 -14.87 3.72
N CYS A 304 -34.57 -15.87 3.49
CA CYS A 304 -34.32 -16.38 2.14
C CYS A 304 -35.61 -16.95 1.55
N THR A 305 -36.32 -16.17 0.75
CA THR A 305 -37.38 -16.70 -0.11
C THR A 305 -36.75 -17.10 -1.44
N VAL A 306 -36.58 -18.40 -1.65
CA VAL A 306 -36.30 -18.97 -2.97
C VAL A 306 -37.54 -18.69 -3.83
N LYS A 307 -37.45 -17.71 -4.74
CA LYS A 307 -38.45 -17.59 -5.81
C LYS A 307 -38.15 -18.69 -6.83
N GLY A 308 -38.99 -19.73 -6.82
CA GLY A 308 -39.06 -20.72 -7.88
C GLY A 308 -39.66 -20.17 -9.16
#